data_AF-A0A3D1QXP2-F1
#
_entry.id   AF-A0A3D1QXP2-F1
#
_cell.length_a   1.000
_cell.length_b   1.000
_cell.length_c   1.000
_cell.angle_alpha   90.00
_cell.angle_beta   90.00
_cell.angle_gamma   90.00
#
_symmetry.space_group_name_H-M   'P 1'
#
loop_
_entity.id
_entity.type
_entity.pdbx_description
1 polymer ?
#
loop_
_entity_poly.entity_id
_entity_poly.type
_entity_poly.pdbx_seq_one_letter_code
_entity_poly.pdbx_strand_id
1 'polypeptide(L)'
;NKITLAGIETTLRRYQCGDVLLHLPVWRSISMSLEEIEGRAQAWKEQLGLGEEAASVRDARSTVGGGSLPGMTLPTRALCLKVD
;
A
#
# COMPACT_ATOMS: atom_id res chain seq x y z
N ASN A 1 28.30 -6.21 0.44
CA ASN A 1 28.26 -6.40 -1.03
C ASN A 1 28.18 -5.01 -1.67
N LYS A 2 28.92 -4.75 -2.77
CA LYS A 2 28.91 -3.45 -3.49
C LYS A 2 27.49 -3.01 -3.90
N ILE A 3 26.61 -3.97 -4.24
CA ILE A 3 25.22 -3.69 -4.63
C ILE A 3 24.42 -3.09 -3.47
N THR A 4 24.55 -3.64 -2.26
CA THR A 4 23.85 -3.13 -1.07
C THR A 4 24.28 -1.71 -0.73
N LEU A 5 25.58 -1.42 -0.84
CA LEU A 5 26.10 -0.07 -0.58
C LEU A 5 25.57 0.94 -1.61
N ALA A 6 25.61 0.61 -2.89
CA ALA A 6 25.05 1.47 -3.95
C ALA A 6 23.54 1.70 -3.78
N GLY A 7 22.80 0.67 -3.36
CA GLY A 7 21.36 0.77 -3.07
C GLY A 7 21.06 1.69 -1.87
N ILE A 8 21.83 1.59 -0.79
CA ILE A 8 21.70 2.47 0.38
C ILE A 8 22.07 3.91 0.02
N GLU A 9 23.18 4.14 -0.68
CA GLU A 9 23.60 5.47 -1.12
C GLU A 9 22.49 6.14 -1.96
N THR A 10 21.95 5.43 -2.94
CA THR A 10 20.87 5.93 -3.80
C THR A 10 19.61 6.25 -2.99
N THR A 11 19.27 5.40 -2.02
CA THR A 11 18.14 5.61 -1.12
C THR A 11 18.35 6.88 -0.27
N LEU A 12 19.52 7.06 0.33
CA LEU A 12 19.85 8.24 1.14
C LEU A 12 19.85 9.54 0.31
N ARG A 13 20.40 9.51 -0.91
CA ARG A 13 20.32 10.66 -1.82
C ARG A 13 18.86 11.06 -2.12
N ARG A 14 17.97 10.08 -2.31
CA ARG A 14 16.53 10.33 -2.50
C ARG A 14 15.87 10.95 -1.28
N TYR A 15 16.28 10.57 -0.07
CA TYR A 15 15.85 11.27 1.15
C TYR A 15 16.31 12.72 1.18
N GLN A 16 17.56 12.97 0.80
CA GLN A 16 18.13 14.31 0.82
C GLN A 16 17.49 15.25 -0.22
N CYS A 17 17.12 14.74 -1.39
CA CYS A 17 16.48 15.54 -2.45
C CYS A 17 14.99 15.82 -2.23
N GLY A 18 14.34 15.18 -1.25
CA GLY A 18 12.92 15.42 -0.94
C GLY A 18 11.91 14.64 -1.80
N ASP A 19 12.35 14.00 -2.89
CA ASP A 19 11.48 13.22 -3.81
C ASP A 19 11.11 11.82 -3.28
N VAL A 20 11.02 11.67 -1.96
CA VAL A 20 10.82 10.36 -1.30
C VAL A 20 9.52 9.69 -1.70
N LEU A 21 8.45 10.47 -1.88
CA LEU A 21 7.14 9.96 -2.27
C LEU A 21 7.15 9.38 -3.69
N LEU A 22 7.95 9.91 -4.61
CA LEU A 22 7.99 9.42 -5.99
C LEU A 22 8.89 8.22 -6.16
N HIS A 23 9.77 7.94 -5.20
CA HIS A 23 10.93 7.09 -5.44
C HIS A 23 11.10 5.96 -4.45
N LEU A 24 10.60 6.09 -3.22
CA LEU A 24 10.73 5.06 -2.19
C LEU A 24 9.39 4.31 -2.02
N PRO A 25 9.37 2.98 -2.21
CA PRO A 25 8.13 2.20 -2.17
C PRO A 25 7.36 2.32 -0.86
N VAL A 26 8.06 2.39 0.28
CA VAL A 26 7.43 2.52 1.60
C VAL A 26 6.68 3.84 1.72
N TRP A 27 7.29 4.94 1.28
CA TRP A 27 6.65 6.25 1.33
C TRP A 27 5.47 6.35 0.38
N ARG A 28 5.56 5.78 -0.83
CA ARG A 28 4.42 5.67 -1.75
C ARG A 28 3.22 4.98 -1.11
N SER A 29 3.46 3.83 -0.46
CA SER A 29 2.40 3.07 0.18
C SER A 29 1.80 3.81 1.37
N ILE A 30 2.61 4.52 2.15
CA ILE A 30 2.15 5.30 3.32
C ILE A 30 1.37 6.55 2.90
N SER A 31 1.77 7.20 1.79
CA SER A 31 1.15 8.45 1.32
C SER A 31 -0.04 8.26 0.39
N MET A 32 -0.37 7.03 0.01
CA MET A 32 -1.48 6.73 -0.90
C MET A 32 -2.81 7.14 -0.25
N SER A 33 -3.62 7.89 -0.97
CA SER A 33 -4.92 8.33 -0.48
C SER A 33 -5.90 7.16 -0.38
N LEU A 34 -6.90 7.28 0.50
CA LEU A 34 -7.96 6.26 0.62
C LEU A 34 -8.74 6.08 -0.69
N GLU A 35 -8.95 7.16 -1.44
CA GLU A 35 -9.64 7.14 -2.73
C GLU A 35 -8.87 6.33 -3.78
N GLU A 36 -7.55 6.51 -3.87
CA GLU A 36 -6.70 5.70 -4.77
C GLU A 36 -6.73 4.21 -4.38
N ILE A 37 -6.72 3.91 -3.08
CA ILE A 37 -6.80 2.52 -2.58
C ILE A 37 -8.17 1.93 -2.91
N GLU A 38 -9.25 2.70 -2.72
CA GLU A 38 -10.62 2.32 -3.04
C GLU A 38 -10.78 2.03 -4.53
N GLY A 39 -10.33 2.95 -5.39
CA GLY A 39 -10.37 2.79 -6.84
C GLY A 39 -9.64 1.52 -7.30
N ARG A 40 -8.48 1.21 -6.70
CA ARG A 40 -7.77 -0.05 -7.00
C ARG A 40 -8.56 -1.28 -6.54
N ALA A 41 -9.17 -1.25 -5.37
CA ALA A 41 -9.97 -2.38 -4.86
C ALA A 41 -11.23 -2.59 -5.71
N GLN A 42 -11.86 -1.50 -6.17
CA GLN A 42 -13.01 -1.53 -7.07
C GLN A 42 -12.63 -2.06 -8.45
N ALA A 43 -11.49 -1.63 -9.01
CA ALA A 43 -10.96 -2.17 -10.26
C ALA A 43 -10.69 -3.68 -10.18
N TRP A 44 -10.20 -4.20 -9.04
CA TRP A 44 -10.08 -5.64 -8.85
C TRP A 44 -11.42 -6.35 -8.83
N LYS A 45 -12.42 -5.79 -8.12
CA LYS A 45 -13.78 -6.35 -8.10
C LYS A 45 -14.37 -6.45 -9.50
N GLU A 46 -14.19 -5.41 -10.31
CA GLU A 46 -14.65 -5.36 -11.71
C GLU A 46 -13.89 -6.34 -12.60
N GLN A 47 -12.56 -6.39 -12.52
CA GLN A 47 -11.73 -7.32 -13.30
C GLN A 47 -12.02 -8.79 -12.98
N LEU A 48 -12.40 -9.09 -11.74
CA LEU A 48 -12.79 -10.43 -11.31
C LEU A 48 -14.26 -10.75 -11.62
N GLY A 49 -15.04 -9.79 -12.13
CA GLY A 49 -16.46 -9.98 -12.43
C GLY A 49 -17.32 -10.24 -11.19
N LEU A 50 -16.90 -9.74 -10.02
CA LEU A 50 -17.57 -10.01 -8.76
C LEU A 50 -18.72 -9.01 -8.52
N GLY A 51 -19.94 -9.51 -8.48
CA GLY A 51 -21.12 -8.72 -8.10
C GLY A 51 -21.12 -8.35 -6.61
N GLU A 52 -22.02 -7.44 -6.22
CA GLU A 52 -22.22 -7.02 -4.82
C GLU A 52 -22.49 -8.19 -3.86
N GLU A 53 -23.08 -9.27 -4.38
CA GLU A 53 -23.38 -10.46 -3.59
C GLU A 53 -22.15 -11.31 -3.30
N ALA A 54 -21.08 -11.21 -4.10
CA ALA A 54 -19.86 -12.01 -3.95
C ALA A 54 -18.71 -11.21 -3.32
N ALA A 55 -18.65 -9.89 -3.53
CA ALA A 55 -17.60 -9.07 -2.96
C ALA A 55 -18.01 -7.61 -2.70
N SER A 56 -17.41 -7.00 -1.68
CA SER A 56 -17.63 -5.60 -1.33
C SER A 56 -16.33 -4.93 -0.90
N VAL A 57 -16.13 -3.66 -1.24
CA VAL A 57 -15.00 -2.86 -0.75
C VAL A 57 -15.40 -2.24 0.59
N ARG A 58 -14.55 -2.39 1.62
CA ARG A 58 -14.85 -1.95 3.00
C ARG A 58 -13.68 -1.20 3.64
N ASP A 59 -14.01 -0.41 4.66
CA ASP A 59 -13.03 0.17 5.58
C ASP A 59 -12.23 -0.93 6.29
N ALA A 60 -10.91 -0.74 6.37
CA ALA A 60 -10.00 -1.63 7.08
C ALA A 60 -8.83 -0.84 7.68
N ARG A 61 -8.00 -1.52 8.46
CA ARG A 61 -6.76 -0.97 9.01
C ARG A 61 -5.60 -1.89 8.63
N SER A 62 -4.52 -1.31 8.13
CA SER A 62 -3.31 -2.04 7.74
C SER A 62 -2.14 -1.67 8.65
N THR A 63 -1.38 -2.66 9.09
CA THR A 63 -0.18 -2.45 9.92
C THR A 63 0.97 -1.92 9.07
N VAL A 64 1.59 -0.83 9.51
CA VAL A 64 2.80 -0.29 8.88
C VAL A 64 4.01 -1.04 9.42
N GLY A 65 4.91 -1.49 8.54
CA GLY A 65 6.16 -2.13 8.95
C GLY A 65 6.04 -3.59 9.38
N GLY A 66 4.88 -4.24 9.21
CA GLY A 66 4.69 -5.65 9.57
C GLY A 66 5.01 -5.93 11.04
N GLY A 67 6.13 -6.61 11.31
CA GLY A 67 6.63 -6.90 12.67
C GLY A 67 7.70 -5.94 13.20
N SER A 68 8.20 -5.02 12.37
CA SER A 68 9.23 -4.03 12.78
C SER A 68 8.65 -2.85 13.56
N LEU A 69 7.34 -2.62 13.44
CA LEU A 69 6.65 -1.49 14.06
C LEU A 69 5.28 -1.94 14.61
N PRO A 70 5.27 -2.79 15.66
CA PRO A 70 4.02 -3.33 16.20
C PRO A 70 3.10 -2.23 16.72
N GLY A 71 1.81 -2.31 16.37
CA GLY A 71 0.76 -1.40 16.88
C GLY A 71 0.49 -0.17 16.02
N MET A 72 1.34 0.19 15.05
CA MET A 72 1.06 1.30 14.14
C MET A 72 0.22 0.83 12.95
N THR A 73 -1.02 1.34 12.87
CA THR A 73 -1.95 1.02 11.79
C THR A 73 -2.44 2.28 11.08
N LEU A 74 -2.59 2.20 9.76
CA LEU A 74 -3.19 3.24 8.93
C LEU A 74 -4.55 2.77 8.39
N PRO A 75 -5.52 3.69 8.22
CA PRO A 75 -6.75 3.41 7.48
C PRO A 75 -6.45 2.92 6.05
N THR A 76 -7.26 2.00 5.55
CA THR A 76 -7.17 1.49 4.18
C THR A 76 -8.54 1.01 3.69
N ARG A 77 -8.64 0.66 2.40
CA ARG A 77 -9.81 0.04 1.78
C ARG A 77 -9.45 -1.38 1.33
N ALA A 78 -10.30 -2.34 1.66
CA ALA A 78 -10.07 -3.76 1.35
C ALA A 78 -11.23 -4.35 0.55
N LEU A 79 -10.91 -5.14 -0.48
CA LEU A 79 -11.88 -5.97 -1.17
C LEU A 79 -12.17 -7.22 -0.32
N CYS A 80 -13.37 -7.33 0.23
CA CYS A 80 -13.82 -8.46 1.01
C CYS A 80 -14.63 -9.41 0.12
N LEU A 81 -14.16 -10.65 -0.02
CA LEU A 81 -14.89 -11.74 -0.66
C LEU A 81 -15.82 -12.40 0.35
N LYS A 82 -17.05 -12.71 -0.05
CA LYS A 82 -17.91 -13.62 0.69
C LYS A 82 -17.48 -15.05 0.38
N VAL A 83 -17.33 -15.85 1.43
CA VAL A 83 -17.03 -17.28 1.36
C VAL A 83 -18.19 -17.96 2.08
N ASP A 84 -18.86 -18.87 1.38
CA ASP A 84 -19.91 -19.72 1.94
C ASP A 84 -19.31 -20.87 2.77
#